data_AF-A0A183T9X3-F1
#
_entry.id   AF-A0A183T9X3-F1
#
_cell.length_a   1.000
_cell.length_b   1.000
_cell.length_c   1.000
_cell.angle_alpha   90.00
_cell.angle_beta   90.00
_cell.angle_gamma   90.00
#
_symmetry.space_group_name_H-M   'P 1'
#
loop_
_entity.id
_entity.type
_entity.pdbx_description
1 polymer ?
#
loop_
_entity_poly.entity_id
_entity_poly.type
_entity_poly.pdbx_seq_one_letter_code
_entity_poly.pdbx_strand_id
1 'polypeptide(L)'
;MMTSVLIDDTALDFYDGRLYCSTCHQNQQAIIPRRILDSWDFSKKPVSFATKTFLDSIVHYPIINLARVNPVLYAAIEELASMRRLRRKLALLWAQLTRCCSQAAQTLATSLGTRTYLLSNLTDIDLFSISDLVAVQTGELAEHIRAAINCFALSHVNSCSACLLETSVCDICDDPSRPIWPHAFVAFRRCATPGCVRAMHFDCLIQSRNERTSVAEIFRSINFFDSRASGGSGNYGDTEITPDGLELLPFCGACRRNRKVALLHQSGMSSMSLTTENSVSGQPIS
;
A
#
# COMPACT_ATOMS: atom_id res chain seq x y z
N MET A 1 22.91 -27.46 56.27
CA MET A 1 21.55 -27.66 55.74
C MET A 1 21.46 -26.90 54.42
N MET A 2 21.65 -27.60 53.31
CA MET A 2 21.39 -27.04 51.98
C MET A 2 19.87 -26.96 51.83
N THR A 3 19.32 -25.76 51.87
CA THR A 3 17.93 -25.50 51.54
C THR A 3 17.72 -25.91 50.09
N SER A 4 16.99 -27.00 49.91
CA SER A 4 16.39 -27.37 48.63
C SER A 4 15.53 -26.18 48.16
N VAL A 5 16.03 -25.43 47.18
CA VAL A 5 15.20 -24.49 46.43
C VAL A 5 14.15 -25.35 45.75
N LEU A 6 12.93 -25.29 46.28
CA LEU A 6 11.78 -25.92 45.67
C LEU A 6 11.65 -25.34 44.25
N ILE A 7 11.71 -26.21 43.24
CA ILE A 7 11.59 -25.88 41.81
C ILE A 7 10.16 -25.36 41.47
N ASP A 8 9.27 -25.32 42.47
CA ASP A 8 7.84 -25.00 42.34
C ASP A 8 7.50 -23.50 42.22
N ASP A 9 8.46 -22.59 42.45
CA ASP A 9 8.25 -21.13 42.46
C ASP A 9 8.88 -20.42 41.24
N THR A 10 8.94 -21.09 40.09
CA THR A 10 9.44 -20.50 38.84
C THR A 10 8.31 -20.22 37.85
N ALA A 11 8.31 -19.03 37.26
CA ALA A 11 7.32 -18.59 36.29
C ALA A 11 8.01 -18.21 34.97
N LEU A 12 7.37 -18.57 33.85
CA LEU A 12 7.83 -18.28 32.49
C LEU A 12 7.47 -16.85 32.10
N ASP A 13 8.46 -16.08 31.67
CA ASP A 13 8.26 -14.81 31.00
C ASP A 13 7.97 -15.04 29.51
N PHE A 14 6.79 -14.62 29.07
CA PHE A 14 6.33 -14.84 27.69
C PHE A 14 7.01 -13.95 26.63
N TYR A 15 7.80 -12.95 27.03
CA TYR A 15 8.53 -12.09 26.10
C TYR A 15 9.87 -12.69 25.70
N ASP A 16 10.70 -13.07 26.68
CA ASP A 16 12.06 -13.55 26.44
C ASP A 16 12.21 -15.08 26.57
N GLY A 17 11.16 -15.76 27.03
CA GLY A 17 11.10 -17.21 27.14
C GLY A 17 11.90 -17.79 28.32
N ARG A 18 12.31 -16.97 29.29
CA ARG A 18 13.11 -17.42 30.44
C ARG A 18 12.24 -17.66 31.68
N LEU A 19 12.74 -18.52 32.57
CA LEU A 19 12.14 -18.79 33.87
C LEU A 19 12.73 -17.84 34.92
N TYR A 20 11.85 -17.27 35.74
CA TYR A 20 12.19 -16.35 36.82
C TYR A 20 11.60 -16.85 38.13
N CYS A 21 12.27 -16.60 39.27
CA CYS A 21 11.66 -16.84 40.57
C CYS A 21 10.45 -15.92 40.79
N SER A 22 9.56 -16.30 41.71
CA SER A 22 8.36 -15.53 42.07
C SER A 22 8.63 -14.05 42.37
N THR A 23 9.75 -13.73 43.03
CA THR A 23 10.15 -12.35 43.36
C THR A 23 10.55 -11.52 42.14
N CYS A 24 11.25 -12.11 41.15
CA CYS A 24 11.66 -11.42 39.93
C CYS A 24 10.54 -11.36 38.90
N HIS A 25 9.73 -12.42 38.83
CA HIS A 25 8.64 -12.50 37.86
C HIS A 25 7.49 -11.55 38.25
N GLN A 26 7.02 -11.62 39.50
CA GLN A 26 5.88 -10.82 40.02
C GLN A 26 4.57 -10.91 39.22
N ASN A 27 4.50 -11.79 38.21
CA ASN A 27 3.33 -12.09 37.40
C ASN A 27 2.67 -10.86 36.74
N GLN A 28 3.50 -9.90 36.32
CA GLN A 28 3.04 -8.72 35.59
C GLN A 28 2.39 -9.12 34.27
N GLN A 29 1.48 -8.30 33.75
CA GLN A 29 0.71 -8.63 32.55
C GLN A 29 1.04 -7.64 31.42
N ALA A 30 1.56 -8.14 30.29
CA ALA A 30 1.90 -7.32 29.13
C ALA A 30 1.41 -7.94 27.82
N ILE A 31 1.17 -7.09 26.82
CA ILE A 31 0.99 -7.56 25.45
C ILE A 31 2.36 -7.89 24.87
N ILE A 32 2.49 -9.04 24.22
CA ILE A 32 3.75 -9.52 23.68
C ILE A 32 3.88 -9.10 22.20
N PRO A 33 4.83 -8.23 21.82
CA PRO A 33 4.91 -7.70 20.45
C PRO A 33 4.96 -8.78 19.38
N ARG A 34 5.74 -9.86 19.62
CA ARG A 34 5.83 -10.98 18.69
C ARG A 34 4.48 -11.64 18.38
N ARG A 35 3.58 -11.73 19.37
CA ARG A 35 2.25 -12.34 19.18
C ARG A 35 1.32 -11.47 18.32
N ILE A 36 1.44 -10.14 18.44
CA ILE A 36 0.75 -9.20 17.54
C ILE A 36 1.23 -9.44 16.10
N LEU A 37 2.54 -9.56 15.92
CA LEU A 37 3.17 -9.67 14.59
C LEU A 37 2.95 -11.03 13.93
N ASP A 38 2.87 -12.10 14.71
CA ASP A 38 2.70 -13.46 14.19
C ASP A 38 1.21 -13.81 13.99
N SER A 39 0.33 -13.33 14.87
CA SER A 39 -1.04 -13.84 14.98
C SER A 39 -2.11 -12.78 15.25
N TRP A 40 -1.75 -11.49 15.22
CA TRP A 40 -2.66 -10.40 15.56
C TRP A 40 -3.33 -10.56 16.94
N ASP A 41 -2.59 -11.15 17.89
CA ASP A 41 -3.06 -11.46 19.24
C ASP A 41 -2.56 -10.41 20.24
N PHE A 42 -3.52 -9.72 20.87
CA PHE A 42 -3.29 -8.66 21.85
C PHE A 42 -3.59 -9.10 23.29
N SER A 43 -3.80 -10.40 23.51
CA SER A 43 -4.00 -10.94 24.86
C SER A 43 -2.77 -10.69 25.72
N LYS A 44 -3.00 -10.22 26.95
CA LYS A 44 -1.93 -10.03 27.92
C LYS A 44 -1.41 -11.39 28.37
N LYS A 45 -0.09 -11.47 28.55
CA LYS A 45 0.60 -12.65 29.05
C LYS A 45 1.41 -12.29 30.29
N PRO A 46 1.64 -13.29 31.17
CA PRO A 46 2.50 -13.12 32.33
C PRO A 46 3.94 -12.86 31.87
N VAL A 47 4.56 -11.84 32.45
CA VAL A 47 5.94 -11.42 32.21
C VAL A 47 6.59 -11.00 33.52
N SER A 48 7.92 -10.95 33.52
CA SER A 48 8.69 -10.43 34.64
C SER A 48 8.49 -8.92 34.83
N PHE A 49 8.80 -8.42 36.04
CA PHE A 49 8.78 -6.99 36.31
C PHE A 49 9.72 -6.20 35.39
N ALA A 50 10.92 -6.75 35.13
CA ALA A 50 11.91 -6.14 34.26
C ALA A 50 11.40 -6.04 32.81
N THR A 51 10.83 -7.13 32.29
CA THR A 51 10.21 -7.15 30.96
C THR A 51 9.06 -6.16 30.85
N LYS A 52 8.16 -6.11 31.85
CA LYS A 52 7.04 -5.15 31.85
C LYS A 52 7.54 -3.72 31.73
N THR A 53 8.54 -3.38 32.54
CA THR A 53 9.17 -2.04 32.56
C THR A 53 9.77 -1.71 31.19
N PHE A 54 10.48 -2.65 30.57
CA PHE A 54 11.03 -2.49 29.24
C PHE A 54 9.93 -2.28 28.17
N LEU A 55 8.92 -3.14 28.15
CA LEU A 55 7.83 -3.06 27.15
C LEU A 55 7.05 -1.74 27.27
N ASP A 56 6.81 -1.27 28.50
CA ASP A 56 6.17 0.04 28.73
C ASP A 56 7.04 1.18 28.23
N SER A 57 8.36 1.09 28.38
CA SER A 57 9.27 2.13 27.90
C SER A 57 9.27 2.28 26.37
N ILE A 58 8.95 1.22 25.62
CA ILE A 58 8.98 1.24 24.15
C ILE A 58 7.58 1.33 23.50
N VAL A 59 6.51 1.31 24.28
CA VAL A 59 5.14 1.11 23.77
C VAL A 59 4.70 2.16 22.75
N HIS A 60 5.21 3.39 22.88
CA HIS A 60 4.89 4.52 21.99
C HIS A 60 5.94 4.78 20.91
N TYR A 61 7.04 4.02 20.89
CA TYR A 61 8.11 4.24 19.91
C TYR A 61 7.78 3.52 18.59
N PRO A 62 7.74 4.23 17.45
CA PRO A 62 7.40 3.65 16.15
C PRO A 62 8.59 2.89 15.57
N ILE A 63 8.81 1.66 16.04
CA ILE A 63 9.97 0.83 15.69
C ILE A 63 9.62 -0.38 14.82
N ILE A 64 8.33 -0.62 14.58
CA ILE A 64 7.84 -1.80 13.86
C ILE A 64 7.50 -1.39 12.44
N ASN A 65 8.32 -1.77 11.46
CA ASN A 65 7.92 -1.69 10.06
C ASN A 65 7.18 -2.97 9.67
N LEU A 66 5.84 -2.93 9.64
CA LEU A 66 5.01 -4.12 9.50
C LEU A 66 5.17 -4.79 8.13
N ALA A 67 5.36 -4.00 7.07
CA ALA A 67 5.60 -4.53 5.73
C ALA A 67 6.92 -5.30 5.62
N ARG A 68 7.93 -4.93 6.41
CA ARG A 68 9.22 -5.66 6.48
C ARG A 68 9.15 -6.90 7.38
N VAL A 69 8.37 -6.83 8.46
CA VAL A 69 8.31 -7.89 9.46
C VAL A 69 7.35 -9.00 9.05
N ASN A 70 6.11 -8.65 8.71
CA ASN A 70 5.10 -9.61 8.29
C ASN A 70 4.07 -8.95 7.35
N PRO A 71 4.35 -8.85 6.04
CA PRO A 71 3.44 -8.22 5.09
C PRO A 71 2.12 -8.98 4.90
N VAL A 72 2.07 -10.27 5.27
CA VAL A 72 0.87 -11.12 5.14
C VAL A 72 -0.27 -10.60 6.01
N LEU A 73 0.03 -9.92 7.13
CA LEU A 73 -0.99 -9.34 8.00
C LEU A 73 -1.89 -8.34 7.27
N TYR A 74 -1.39 -7.60 6.28
CA TYR A 74 -2.23 -6.69 5.50
C TYR A 74 -3.27 -7.41 4.63
N ALA A 75 -3.01 -8.67 4.26
CA ALA A 75 -3.97 -9.46 3.51
C ALA A 75 -4.96 -10.18 4.45
N ALA A 76 -4.53 -10.51 5.68
CA ALA A 76 -5.33 -11.24 6.65
C ALA A 76 -6.25 -10.34 7.49
N ILE A 77 -5.85 -9.09 7.74
CA ILE A 77 -6.50 -8.17 8.69
C ILE A 77 -7.00 -6.92 7.95
N GLU A 78 -8.32 -6.74 7.85
CA GLU A 78 -8.92 -5.63 7.09
C GLU A 78 -8.64 -4.27 7.74
N GLU A 79 -8.58 -4.20 9.07
CA GLU A 79 -8.27 -2.98 9.82
C GLU A 79 -6.88 -2.44 9.45
N LEU A 80 -5.90 -3.33 9.28
CA LEU A 80 -4.57 -2.98 8.83
C LEU A 80 -4.56 -2.55 7.36
N ALA A 81 -5.26 -3.27 6.49
CA ALA A 81 -5.37 -2.90 5.08
C ALA A 81 -5.98 -1.49 4.93
N SER A 82 -7.05 -1.22 5.66
CA SER A 82 -7.72 0.07 5.77
C SER A 82 -6.80 1.14 6.34
N MET A 83 -6.08 0.85 7.42
CA MET A 83 -5.11 1.77 8.04
C MET A 83 -4.00 2.16 7.06
N ARG A 84 -3.46 1.19 6.29
CA ARG A 84 -2.42 1.46 5.28
C ARG A 84 -2.92 2.42 4.20
N ARG A 85 -4.15 2.21 3.70
CA ARG A 85 -4.79 3.12 2.74
C ARG A 85 -4.97 4.51 3.35
N LEU A 86 -5.39 4.59 4.61
CA LEU A 86 -5.61 5.84 5.32
C LEU A 86 -4.30 6.62 5.55
N ARG A 87 -3.23 5.93 5.96
CA ARG A 87 -1.87 6.47 6.10
C ARG A 87 -1.31 6.99 4.77
N ARG A 88 -1.53 6.26 3.68
CA ARG A 88 -1.17 6.73 2.32
C ARG A 88 -1.93 8.00 1.95
N LYS A 89 -3.24 8.06 2.21
CA LYS A 89 -4.05 9.26 1.97
C LYS A 89 -3.53 10.45 2.78
N LEU A 90 -3.24 10.22 4.07
CA LEU A 90 -2.68 11.23 4.97
C LEU A 90 -1.33 11.76 4.47
N ALA A 91 -0.41 10.89 4.08
CA ALA A 91 0.92 11.28 3.57
C ALA A 91 0.82 12.11 2.27
N LEU A 92 -0.10 11.77 1.36
CA LEU A 92 -0.34 12.54 0.14
C LEU A 92 -0.92 13.93 0.43
N LEU A 93 -1.88 14.01 1.35
CA LEU A 93 -2.45 15.28 1.80
C LEU A 93 -1.40 16.14 2.51
N TRP A 94 -0.59 15.54 3.38
CA TRP A 94 0.51 16.20 4.04
C TRP A 94 1.50 16.82 3.05
N ALA A 95 1.91 16.06 2.03
CA ALA A 95 2.80 16.55 0.99
C ALA A 95 2.19 17.73 0.20
N GLN A 96 0.89 17.70 -0.06
CA GLN A 96 0.17 18.78 -0.73
C GLN A 96 0.08 20.04 0.15
N LEU A 97 -0.33 19.89 1.41
CA LEU A 97 -0.45 21.00 2.36
C LEU A 97 0.89 21.67 2.64
N THR A 98 1.97 20.90 2.81
CA THR A 98 3.30 21.45 3.06
C THR A 98 3.84 22.28 1.90
N ARG A 99 3.51 21.94 0.64
CA ARG A 99 3.83 22.78 -0.53
C ARG A 99 2.94 24.01 -0.66
N CYS A 100 1.69 23.90 -0.21
CA CYS A 100 0.67 24.94 -0.44
C CYS A 100 0.59 25.98 0.70
N CYS A 101 0.47 25.53 1.95
CA CYS A 101 0.20 26.39 3.11
C CYS A 101 0.80 25.79 4.39
N SER A 102 1.86 26.41 4.90
CA SER A 102 2.54 25.98 6.13
C SER A 102 1.62 25.97 7.36
N GLN A 103 0.69 26.93 7.46
CA GLN A 103 -0.27 27.00 8.55
C GLN A 103 -1.23 25.80 8.54
N ALA A 104 -1.77 25.45 7.36
CA ALA A 104 -2.69 24.32 7.22
C ALA A 104 -1.96 22.98 7.53
N ALA A 105 -0.71 22.85 7.07
CA ALA A 105 0.14 21.72 7.44
C ALA A 105 0.33 21.66 8.97
N GLN A 106 0.72 22.75 9.61
CA GLN A 106 0.94 22.78 11.05
C GLN A 106 -0.33 22.42 11.84
N THR A 107 -1.51 22.88 11.43
CA THR A 107 -2.79 22.51 12.05
C THR A 107 -3.04 21.00 11.96
N LEU A 108 -2.78 20.37 10.81
CA LEU A 108 -2.88 18.92 10.66
C LEU A 108 -1.88 18.19 11.57
N ALA A 109 -0.64 18.66 11.66
CA ALA A 109 0.38 18.08 12.56
C ALA A 109 -0.03 18.15 14.02
N THR A 110 -0.49 19.32 14.48
CA THR A 110 -0.98 19.49 15.84
C THR A 110 -2.17 18.59 16.14
N SER A 111 -3.06 18.35 15.17
CA SER A 111 -4.23 17.47 15.36
C SER A 111 -3.86 16.02 15.70
N LEU A 112 -2.69 15.55 15.26
CA LEU A 112 -2.18 14.19 15.51
C LEU A 112 -1.38 14.06 16.82
N GLY A 113 -1.16 15.17 17.54
CA GLY A 113 -0.51 15.17 18.85
C GLY A 113 0.89 14.57 18.83
N THR A 114 1.14 13.55 19.64
CA THR A 114 2.45 12.87 19.73
C THR A 114 2.73 11.95 18.54
N ARG A 115 1.75 11.71 17.67
CA ARG A 115 1.87 10.82 16.51
C ARG A 115 2.21 11.56 15.21
N THR A 116 2.98 12.65 15.29
CA THR A 116 3.41 13.42 14.10
C THR A 116 4.25 12.59 13.13
N TYR A 117 4.94 11.54 13.58
CA TYR A 117 5.62 10.59 12.70
C TYR A 117 4.65 9.89 11.73
N LEU A 118 3.34 9.91 11.96
CA LEU A 118 2.35 9.42 11.01
C LEU A 118 2.17 10.33 9.78
N LEU A 119 2.69 11.57 9.82
CA LEU A 119 2.78 12.49 8.70
C LEU A 119 4.06 12.33 7.89
N SER A 120 4.83 11.28 8.17
CA SER A 120 5.98 10.90 7.36
C SER A 120 5.61 10.67 5.89
N ASN A 121 6.64 10.59 5.06
CA ASN A 121 6.52 10.35 3.64
C ASN A 121 5.92 8.95 3.33
N LEU A 122 5.76 8.64 2.05
CA LEU A 122 5.22 7.36 1.61
C LEU A 122 6.10 6.14 1.97
N THR A 123 7.37 6.31 2.34
CA THR A 123 8.24 5.17 2.68
C THR A 123 7.98 4.64 4.09
N ASP A 124 7.43 5.47 4.97
CA ASP A 124 7.30 5.17 6.39
C ASP A 124 5.83 4.92 6.80
N ILE A 125 4.92 4.74 5.83
CA ILE A 125 3.49 4.48 6.09
C ILE A 125 3.25 3.17 6.86
N ASP A 126 4.21 2.25 6.78
CA ASP A 126 4.18 0.92 7.40
C ASP A 126 4.87 0.88 8.78
N LEU A 127 5.35 2.02 9.28
CA LEU A 127 5.96 2.15 10.60
C LEU A 127 4.90 2.38 11.68
N PHE A 128 4.93 1.55 12.72
CA PHE A 128 4.00 1.55 13.85
C PHE A 128 4.73 1.37 15.18
N SER A 129 4.14 1.91 16.25
CA SER A 129 4.41 1.53 17.64
C SER A 129 3.46 0.43 18.10
N ILE A 130 3.73 -0.18 19.26
CA ILE A 130 2.82 -1.16 19.87
C ILE A 130 1.47 -0.49 20.20
N SER A 131 1.51 0.73 20.72
CA SER A 131 0.31 1.53 21.01
C SER A 131 -0.52 1.79 19.77
N ASP A 132 0.10 2.00 18.61
CA ASP A 132 -0.66 2.18 17.37
C ASP A 132 -1.33 0.90 16.94
N LEU A 133 -0.65 -0.24 16.98
CA LEU A 133 -1.26 -1.53 16.59
C LEU A 133 -2.46 -1.87 17.47
N VAL A 134 -2.40 -1.54 18.77
CA VAL A 134 -3.57 -1.63 19.67
C VAL A 134 -4.68 -0.68 19.21
N ALA A 135 -4.36 0.57 18.89
CA ALA A 135 -5.34 1.56 18.43
C ALA A 135 -5.87 1.28 17.01
N VAL A 136 -5.15 0.51 16.19
CA VAL A 136 -5.64 -0.04 14.92
C VAL A 136 -6.67 -1.12 15.21
N GLN A 137 -6.38 -2.04 16.14
CA GLN A 137 -7.31 -3.10 16.52
C GLN A 137 -8.62 -2.55 17.08
N THR A 138 -8.56 -1.50 17.90
CA THR A 138 -9.76 -0.86 18.46
C THR A 138 -10.49 0.07 17.48
N GLY A 139 -9.86 0.41 16.35
CA GLY A 139 -10.38 1.37 15.38
C GLY A 139 -10.16 2.85 15.74
N GLU A 140 -9.74 3.14 16.97
CA GLU A 140 -9.53 4.50 17.50
C GLU A 140 -8.58 5.32 16.62
N LEU A 141 -7.46 4.72 16.20
CA LEU A 141 -6.49 5.41 15.36
C LEU A 141 -7.09 5.77 13.99
N ALA A 142 -7.93 4.89 13.45
CA ALA A 142 -8.54 5.10 12.15
C ALA A 142 -9.55 6.25 12.20
N GLU A 143 -10.36 6.32 13.26
CA GLU A 143 -11.29 7.42 13.49
C GLU A 143 -10.56 8.74 13.67
N HIS A 144 -9.50 8.76 14.49
CA HIS A 144 -8.70 9.94 14.73
C HIS A 144 -8.08 10.50 13.43
N ILE A 145 -7.43 9.64 12.61
CA ILE A 145 -6.85 10.08 11.33
C ILE A 145 -7.94 10.52 10.34
N ARG A 146 -9.09 9.83 10.27
CA ARG A 146 -10.21 10.25 9.40
C ARG A 146 -10.75 11.61 9.80
N ALA A 147 -10.90 11.88 11.09
CA ALA A 147 -11.31 13.18 11.60
C ALA A 147 -10.31 14.27 11.20
N ALA A 148 -9.00 14.02 11.41
CA ALA A 148 -7.95 14.95 11.00
C ALA A 148 -7.98 15.25 9.49
N ILE A 149 -8.17 14.23 8.65
CA ILE A 149 -8.28 14.37 7.20
C ILE A 149 -9.53 15.17 6.81
N ASN A 150 -10.70 14.79 7.31
CA ASN A 150 -11.98 15.32 6.86
C ASN A 150 -12.21 16.76 7.36
N CYS A 151 -11.89 17.04 8.62
CA CYS A 151 -12.14 18.33 9.23
C CYS A 151 -11.14 19.41 8.76
N PHE A 152 -9.90 19.02 8.44
CA PHE A 152 -8.83 19.98 8.14
C PHE A 152 -8.31 19.85 6.72
N ALA A 153 -7.72 18.71 6.37
CA ALA A 153 -6.98 18.56 5.13
C ALA A 153 -7.88 18.70 3.88
N LEU A 154 -9.02 17.99 3.86
CA LEU A 154 -9.96 18.07 2.74
C LEU A 154 -10.66 19.42 2.66
N SER A 155 -10.98 20.04 3.80
CA SER A 155 -11.57 21.39 3.84
C SER A 155 -10.66 22.42 3.15
N HIS A 156 -9.35 22.38 3.45
CA HIS A 156 -8.37 23.25 2.80
C HIS A 156 -8.21 22.92 1.31
N VAL A 157 -7.94 21.65 0.98
CA VAL A 157 -7.63 21.24 -0.39
C VAL A 157 -8.78 21.54 -1.35
N ASN A 158 -10.03 21.38 -0.92
CA ASN A 158 -11.21 21.67 -1.75
C ASN A 158 -11.53 23.16 -1.89
N SER A 159 -11.04 24.03 -1.00
CA SER A 159 -11.31 25.48 -1.02
C SER A 159 -10.11 26.31 -1.51
N CYS A 160 -8.93 25.72 -1.60
CA CYS A 160 -7.70 26.41 -1.98
C CYS A 160 -7.44 26.34 -3.49
N SER A 161 -7.40 27.49 -4.15
CA SER A 161 -7.11 27.60 -5.58
C SER A 161 -5.73 27.05 -5.96
N ALA A 162 -4.71 27.22 -5.11
CA ALA A 162 -3.37 26.68 -5.36
C ALA A 162 -3.36 25.14 -5.31
N CYS A 163 -4.10 24.52 -4.39
CA CYS A 163 -4.26 23.07 -4.34
C CYS A 163 -4.98 22.53 -5.59
N LEU A 164 -5.97 23.26 -6.11
CA LEU A 164 -6.73 22.87 -7.30
C LEU A 164 -5.83 22.77 -8.54
N LEU A 165 -4.79 23.61 -8.65
CA LEU A 165 -3.83 23.57 -9.77
C LEU A 165 -2.99 22.27 -9.81
N GLU A 166 -2.88 21.54 -8.70
CA GLU A 166 -2.18 20.24 -8.67
C GLU A 166 -3.08 19.07 -9.11
N THR A 167 -4.37 19.32 -9.42
CA THR A 167 -5.29 18.29 -9.87
C THR A 167 -5.11 17.96 -11.36
N SER A 168 -5.59 16.78 -11.75
CA SER A 168 -5.63 16.38 -13.16
C SER A 168 -7.07 16.22 -13.63
N VAL A 169 -7.29 16.46 -14.92
CA VAL A 169 -8.58 16.19 -15.56
C VAL A 169 -8.62 14.76 -16.05
N CYS A 170 -9.78 14.12 -15.97
CA CYS A 170 -9.97 12.77 -16.47
C CYS A 170 -9.93 12.74 -18.00
N ASP A 171 -9.08 11.89 -18.57
CA ASP A 171 -8.92 11.73 -20.02
C ASP A 171 -10.16 11.16 -20.76
N ILE A 172 -11.14 10.60 -20.02
CA ILE A 172 -12.34 9.99 -20.59
C ILE A 172 -13.51 10.99 -20.60
N CYS A 173 -13.87 11.55 -19.45
CA CYS A 173 -15.01 12.45 -19.35
C CYS A 173 -14.65 13.91 -19.62
N ASP A 174 -13.37 14.27 -19.53
CA ASP A 174 -12.84 15.63 -19.72
C ASP A 174 -13.61 16.71 -18.92
N ASP A 175 -14.19 16.31 -17.79
CA ASP A 175 -15.06 17.14 -16.96
C ASP A 175 -14.24 17.87 -15.89
N PRO A 176 -14.02 19.19 -16.01
CA PRO A 176 -13.24 19.96 -15.05
C PRO A 176 -13.95 20.10 -13.69
N SER A 177 -15.26 19.84 -13.61
CA SER A 177 -16.01 19.87 -12.34
C SER A 177 -15.72 18.64 -11.47
N ARG A 178 -15.09 17.61 -12.03
CA ARG A 178 -14.66 16.38 -11.36
C ARG A 178 -13.14 16.25 -11.38
N PRO A 179 -12.39 17.05 -10.60
CA PRO A 179 -10.94 16.99 -10.58
C PRO A 179 -10.46 15.66 -9.95
N ILE A 180 -9.42 15.07 -10.56
CA ILE A 180 -8.72 13.92 -10.02
C ILE A 180 -7.67 14.42 -9.01
N TRP A 181 -7.95 14.18 -7.74
CA TRP A 181 -7.05 14.48 -6.64
C TRP A 181 -5.99 13.38 -6.44
N PRO A 182 -4.71 13.72 -6.26
CA PRO A 182 -3.66 12.72 -5.98
C PRO A 182 -3.95 11.83 -4.76
N HIS A 183 -4.52 12.41 -3.70
CA HIS A 183 -4.88 11.70 -2.48
C HIS A 183 -6.09 10.76 -2.65
N ALA A 184 -6.86 10.90 -3.73
CA ALA A 184 -7.99 10.03 -4.07
C ALA A 184 -7.57 8.83 -4.93
N PHE A 185 -6.41 8.24 -4.65
CA PHE A 185 -5.75 7.19 -5.47
C PHE A 185 -6.58 5.93 -5.72
N VAL A 186 -7.62 5.67 -4.91
CA VAL A 186 -8.58 4.58 -5.16
C VAL A 186 -9.57 4.90 -6.28
N ALA A 187 -9.88 6.18 -6.49
CA ALA A 187 -10.93 6.67 -7.39
C ALA A 187 -10.45 6.95 -8.82
N PHE A 188 -9.15 6.79 -9.12
CA PHE A 188 -8.61 6.99 -10.46
C PHE A 188 -7.49 6.01 -10.79
N ARG A 189 -7.15 5.90 -12.07
CA ARG A 189 -5.99 5.16 -12.56
C ARG A 189 -5.16 6.04 -13.50
N ARG A 190 -3.84 5.96 -13.40
CA ARG A 190 -2.93 6.57 -14.37
C ARG A 190 -2.81 5.69 -15.60
N CYS A 191 -2.50 6.30 -16.73
CA CYS A 191 -2.19 5.57 -17.95
C CYS A 191 -0.99 4.64 -17.71
N ALA A 192 -1.10 3.39 -18.15
CA ALA A 192 -0.05 2.38 -18.03
C ALA A 192 1.12 2.60 -19.01
N THR A 193 0.94 3.46 -20.02
CA THR A 193 2.02 3.80 -20.96
C THR A 193 3.15 4.53 -20.22
N PRO A 194 4.39 4.03 -20.28
CA PRO A 194 5.54 4.70 -19.68
C PRO A 194 5.66 6.15 -20.18
N GLY A 195 5.89 7.09 -19.26
CA GLY A 195 5.99 8.52 -19.56
C GLY A 195 4.65 9.25 -19.78
N CYS A 196 3.52 8.55 -19.83
CA CYS A 196 2.21 9.19 -19.92
C CYS A 196 1.73 9.65 -18.53
N VAL A 197 1.35 10.93 -18.41
CA VAL A 197 0.87 11.53 -17.16
C VAL A 197 -0.66 11.56 -17.04
N ARG A 198 -1.38 11.08 -18.05
CA ARG A 198 -2.84 11.14 -18.08
C ARG A 198 -3.46 10.22 -17.01
N ALA A 199 -4.55 10.67 -16.42
CA ALA A 199 -5.32 9.95 -15.42
C ALA A 199 -6.78 9.83 -15.86
N MET A 200 -7.45 8.81 -15.36
CA MET A 200 -8.85 8.52 -15.65
C MET A 200 -9.55 8.15 -14.35
N HIS A 201 -10.77 8.64 -14.13
CA HIS A 201 -11.57 8.14 -13.04
C HIS A 201 -11.80 6.63 -13.19
N PHE A 202 -11.88 5.94 -12.06
CA PHE A 202 -12.03 4.49 -12.05
C PHE A 202 -13.41 4.07 -12.58
N ASP A 203 -14.47 4.80 -12.26
CA ASP A 203 -15.82 4.62 -12.81
C ASP A 203 -15.87 4.92 -14.30
N CYS A 204 -15.27 6.01 -14.78
CA CYS A 204 -15.17 6.29 -16.22
C CYS A 204 -14.42 5.18 -16.97
N LEU A 205 -13.35 4.64 -16.37
CA LEU A 205 -12.60 3.52 -16.96
C LEU A 205 -13.44 2.25 -17.05
N ILE A 206 -14.20 1.90 -16.02
CA ILE A 206 -15.11 0.74 -16.04
C ILE A 206 -16.20 0.93 -17.11
N GLN A 207 -16.86 2.09 -17.13
CA GLN A 207 -17.91 2.39 -18.10
C GLN A 207 -17.40 2.27 -19.54
N SER A 208 -16.20 2.78 -19.83
CA SER A 208 -15.57 2.66 -21.16
C SER A 208 -15.20 1.22 -21.57
N ARG A 209 -15.16 0.27 -20.63
CA ARG A 209 -14.81 -1.15 -20.86
C ARG A 209 -16.01 -2.08 -20.88
N ASN A 210 -17.17 -1.63 -20.39
CA ASN A 210 -18.40 -2.41 -20.31
C ASN A 210 -19.06 -2.69 -21.67
N GLU A 211 -18.35 -2.51 -22.79
CA GLU A 211 -18.73 -3.13 -24.06
C GLU A 211 -18.35 -4.63 -24.13
N ARG A 212 -17.58 -5.23 -23.18
CA ARG A 212 -17.26 -6.69 -23.24
C ARG A 212 -16.59 -7.44 -22.04
N THR A 213 -16.42 -6.90 -20.82
CA THR A 213 -15.63 -7.60 -19.77
C THR A 213 -16.20 -7.50 -18.35
N SER A 214 -15.97 -8.52 -17.49
CA SER A 214 -16.55 -8.58 -16.14
C SER A 214 -15.81 -7.69 -15.13
N VAL A 215 -16.55 -7.12 -14.17
CA VAL A 215 -16.01 -6.23 -13.11
C VAL A 215 -14.93 -6.91 -12.27
N ALA A 216 -15.03 -8.23 -12.05
CA ALA A 216 -14.10 -9.01 -11.22
C ALA A 216 -12.71 -9.21 -11.85
N GLU A 217 -12.60 -9.18 -13.19
CA GLU A 217 -11.31 -9.26 -13.90
C GLU A 217 -10.57 -7.92 -13.84
N ILE A 218 -11.31 -6.80 -13.88
CA ILE A 218 -10.77 -5.44 -13.78
C ILE A 218 -10.09 -5.22 -12.41
N PHE A 219 -10.69 -5.69 -11.32
CA PHE A 219 -10.11 -5.55 -9.97
C PHE A 219 -8.80 -6.35 -9.80
N ARG A 220 -8.70 -7.56 -10.39
CA ARG A 220 -7.49 -8.41 -10.26
C ARG A 220 -6.28 -7.87 -11.02
N SER A 221 -6.47 -7.28 -12.20
CA SER A 221 -5.37 -6.70 -12.99
C SER A 221 -4.84 -5.38 -12.43
N ILE A 222 -5.65 -4.68 -11.64
CA ILE A 222 -5.33 -3.35 -11.11
C ILE A 222 -4.40 -3.41 -9.89
N ASN A 223 -4.54 -4.45 -9.07
CA ASN A 223 -3.70 -4.64 -7.88
C ASN A 223 -2.28 -5.12 -8.23
N PHE A 224 -1.97 -5.41 -9.50
CA PHE A 224 -0.64 -5.81 -9.96
C PHE A 224 0.41 -4.70 -9.84
N PHE A 225 0.00 -3.42 -9.86
CA PHE A 225 0.92 -2.27 -9.84
C PHE A 225 1.16 -1.66 -8.44
N ASP A 226 0.50 -2.14 -7.39
CA ASP A 226 0.70 -1.60 -6.03
C ASP A 226 1.91 -2.23 -5.29
N SER A 227 2.63 -3.16 -5.93
CA SER A 227 3.81 -3.84 -5.35
C SER A 227 5.12 -3.04 -5.44
N ARG A 228 5.11 -1.76 -5.86
CA ARG A 228 6.31 -0.90 -5.86
C ARG A 228 6.67 -0.29 -4.50
N ALA A 229 6.29 -0.97 -3.42
CA ALA A 229 6.80 -0.72 -2.07
C ALA A 229 7.08 -2.05 -1.35
N SER A 230 8.06 -2.81 -1.85
CA SER A 230 8.75 -3.87 -1.12
C SER A 230 10.10 -4.11 -1.79
N GLY A 231 11.16 -3.55 -1.22
CA GLY A 231 12.51 -3.99 -1.54
C GLY A 231 12.70 -5.42 -1.02
N GLY A 232 12.92 -6.34 -1.96
CA GLY A 232 13.29 -7.72 -1.68
C GLY A 232 14.11 -8.24 -2.85
N SER A 233 15.42 -8.38 -2.63
CA SER A 233 16.31 -9.10 -3.54
C SER A 233 15.88 -10.57 -3.59
N GLY A 234 15.27 -10.96 -4.71
CA GLY A 234 14.90 -12.33 -5.03
C GLY A 234 14.98 -12.50 -6.53
N ASN A 235 15.96 -13.29 -6.97
CA ASN A 235 16.21 -13.64 -8.36
C ASN A 235 15.00 -14.45 -8.86
N TYR A 236 14.13 -13.87 -9.69
CA TYR A 236 13.04 -14.57 -10.38
C TYR A 236 12.94 -14.06 -11.81
N GLY A 237 13.08 -15.01 -12.74
CA GLY A 237 13.12 -14.79 -14.17
C GLY A 237 11.87 -14.13 -14.74
N ASP A 238 12.04 -13.66 -15.96
CA ASP A 238 11.06 -13.09 -16.87
C ASP A 238 9.69 -13.74 -16.71
N THR A 239 8.81 -13.10 -15.95
CA THR A 239 7.39 -13.40 -16.01
C THR A 239 6.87 -12.66 -17.22
N GLU A 240 6.95 -13.33 -18.37
CA GLU A 240 6.26 -12.92 -19.59
C GLU A 240 4.79 -12.64 -19.26
N ILE A 241 4.41 -11.37 -19.39
CA ILE A 241 3.02 -10.95 -19.27
C ILE A 241 2.29 -11.58 -20.44
N THR A 242 1.38 -12.52 -20.17
CA THR A 242 0.57 -13.12 -21.21
C THR A 242 -0.19 -12.03 -21.98
N PRO A 243 -0.40 -12.19 -23.31
CA PRO A 243 -1.07 -11.19 -24.14
C PRO A 243 -2.41 -10.70 -23.56
N ASP A 244 -3.15 -11.59 -22.90
CA ASP A 244 -4.44 -11.31 -22.25
C ASP A 244 -4.32 -10.41 -21.00
N GLY A 245 -3.22 -10.49 -20.25
CA GLY A 245 -2.97 -9.63 -19.08
C GLY A 245 -2.67 -8.17 -19.45
N LEU A 246 -2.18 -7.95 -20.67
CA LEU A 246 -1.83 -6.64 -21.22
C LEU A 246 -3.06 -5.85 -21.74
N GLU A 247 -4.18 -6.51 -22.02
CA GLU A 247 -5.43 -5.85 -22.42
C GLU A 247 -6.18 -5.20 -21.25
N LEU A 248 -5.90 -5.64 -20.01
CA LEU A 248 -6.58 -5.18 -18.81
C LEU A 248 -5.94 -3.93 -18.17
N LEU A 249 -4.82 -3.44 -18.70
CA LEU A 249 -4.13 -2.25 -18.19
C LEU A 249 -4.85 -0.94 -18.55
N PRO A 250 -4.86 0.06 -17.64
CA PRO A 250 -5.54 1.34 -17.87
C PRO A 250 -4.80 2.17 -18.93
N PHE A 251 -5.34 2.29 -20.15
CA PHE A 251 -4.78 3.17 -21.18
C PHE A 251 -5.70 4.36 -21.48
N CYS A 252 -5.11 5.55 -21.51
CA CYS A 252 -5.77 6.77 -21.99
C CYS A 252 -6.16 6.63 -23.47
N GLY A 253 -7.12 7.43 -23.94
CA GLY A 253 -7.64 7.39 -25.31
C GLY A 253 -6.56 7.60 -26.38
N ALA A 254 -5.57 8.46 -26.10
CA ALA A 254 -4.43 8.68 -27.00
C ALA A 254 -3.53 7.43 -27.09
N CYS A 255 -3.06 6.90 -25.95
CA CYS A 255 -2.18 5.73 -25.94
C CYS A 255 -2.87 4.45 -26.44
N ARG A 256 -4.17 4.30 -26.15
CA ARG A 256 -4.95 3.16 -26.65
C ARG A 256 -5.02 3.16 -28.18
N ARG A 257 -5.22 4.32 -28.81
CA ARG A 257 -5.22 4.45 -30.28
C ARG A 257 -3.85 4.10 -30.86
N ASN A 258 -2.77 4.67 -30.32
CA ASN A 258 -1.41 4.40 -30.78
C ASN A 258 -1.04 2.91 -30.65
N ARG A 259 -1.47 2.25 -29.57
CA ARG A 259 -1.25 0.82 -29.38
C ARG A 259 -2.03 -0.04 -30.37
N LYS A 260 -3.31 0.30 -30.65
CA LYS A 260 -4.10 -0.39 -31.69
C LYS A 260 -3.42 -0.29 -33.06
N VAL A 261 -2.91 0.89 -33.42
CA VAL A 261 -2.15 1.09 -34.66
C VAL A 261 -0.89 0.23 -34.70
N ALA A 262 -0.09 0.22 -33.62
CA ALA A 262 1.12 -0.60 -33.54
C ALA A 262 0.84 -2.11 -33.66
N LEU A 263 -0.22 -2.61 -33.02
CA LEU A 263 -0.62 -4.01 -33.13
C LEU A 263 -1.06 -4.37 -34.56
N LEU A 264 -1.83 -3.51 -35.22
CA LEU A 264 -2.24 -3.74 -36.62
C LEU A 264 -1.04 -3.80 -37.58
N HIS A 265 0.00 -2.99 -37.36
CA HIS A 265 1.23 -3.07 -38.14
C HIS A 265 2.00 -4.37 -37.91
N GLN A 266 2.04 -4.88 -36.68
CA GLN A 266 2.67 -6.19 -36.37
C GLN A 266 1.91 -7.36 -37.00
N SER A 267 0.58 -7.31 -36.99
CA SER A 267 -0.27 -8.31 -37.65
C SER A 267 -0.17 -8.26 -39.18
N GLY A 268 0.00 -7.07 -39.77
CA GLY A 268 0.19 -6.88 -41.21
C GLY A 268 1.58 -7.26 -41.73
N MET A 269 2.62 -7.25 -40.88
CA MET A 269 3.94 -7.76 -41.24
C MET A 269 4.01 -9.31 -41.18
N SER A 270 3.08 -9.95 -40.46
CA SER A 270 3.00 -11.42 -40.37
C SER A 270 2.32 -12.06 -41.58
N SER A 271 1.70 -11.29 -42.47
CA SER A 271 1.04 -11.78 -43.71
C SER A 271 1.86 -11.58 -44.99
N MET A 272 3.10 -11.07 -44.90
CA MET A 272 4.00 -10.87 -46.05
C MET A 272 5.29 -11.68 -45.97
N SER A 273 5.20 -12.94 -45.54
CA SER A 273 6.33 -13.87 -45.60
C SER A 273 5.88 -15.26 -45.99
N LEU A 274 5.85 -15.54 -47.30
CA LEU A 274 6.13 -16.82 -47.97
C LEU A 274 5.59 -16.80 -49.41
N THR A 275 6.40 -16.29 -50.33
CA THR A 275 6.44 -16.80 -51.72
C THR A 275 7.91 -17.04 -52.08
N THR A 276 8.44 -18.16 -51.60
CA THR A 276 9.61 -18.79 -52.22
C THR A 276 9.14 -19.41 -53.53
N GLU A 277 9.32 -18.71 -54.64
CA GLU A 277 9.24 -19.30 -55.97
C GLU A 277 10.53 -20.09 -56.23
N ASN A 278 10.47 -21.39 -55.93
CA ASN A 278 11.34 -22.38 -56.54
C ASN A 278 10.81 -22.66 -57.95
N SER A 279 11.62 -22.40 -58.98
CA SER A 279 11.41 -22.96 -60.32
C SER A 279 12.76 -23.37 -60.90
N VAL A 280 13.00 -24.68 -60.84
CA VAL A 280 14.06 -25.40 -61.52
C VAL A 280 13.46 -26.05 -62.77
N SER A 281 14.01 -25.77 -63.97
CA SER A 281 14.20 -26.74 -65.06
C SER A 281 14.98 -26.07 -66.21
N GLY A 282 16.22 -26.50 -66.50
CA GLY A 282 16.61 -27.22 -67.73
C GLY A 282 17.18 -26.25 -68.78
N GLN A 283 18.33 -26.41 -69.44
CA GLN A 283 19.12 -27.58 -69.86
C GLN A 283 20.62 -27.22 -70.07
N PRO A 284 21.52 -28.21 -70.23
CA PRO A 284 22.92 -28.01 -70.58
C PRO A 284 23.18 -28.21 -72.08
N ILE A 285 23.95 -27.35 -72.74
CA ILE A 285 24.66 -27.68 -74.00
C ILE A 285 25.97 -26.88 -74.07
N SER A 286 27.06 -27.66 -74.23
CA SER A 286 28.39 -27.42 -74.83
C SER A 286 29.14 -26.11 -74.59
#